data_AF-M4ZHM0-F1
#
_entry.id   AF-M4ZHM0-F1
#
_cell.length_a   1.000
_cell.length_b   1.000
_cell.length_c   1.000
_cell.angle_alpha   90.00
_cell.angle_beta   90.00
_cell.angle_gamma   90.00
#
_symmetry.space_group_name_H-M   'P 1'
#
loop_
_entity.id
_entity.type
_entity.pdbx_description
1 polymer ?
#
loop_
_entity_poly.entity_id
_entity_poly.type
_entity_poly.pdbx_seq_one_letter_code
_entity_poly.pdbx_strand_id
1 'polypeptide(L)'
;MHLSTATAWQDWIRKCLPDGLHEDVRLRLVSNLKHVLVAMEMKAALIVPHAKRGRLLFESYFHMLDFEFCVGTFSVCEGLGSALWLREKGLDGSKAERIGIEDWKVSLERKFDPDKKLGLAADVGSVKDVRDKLHQDKLGARENIDWHAFSYDNAFVPAARAMRSLLATNAGEVPKTTNLTAE
;
A
#
# COMPACT_ATOMS: atom_id res chain seq x y z
N MET A 1 1.76 22.13 3.97
CA MET A 1 1.76 20.74 3.54
C MET A 1 3.09 20.47 2.88
N HIS A 2 3.93 19.66 3.49
CA HIS A 2 5.23 19.28 2.93
C HIS A 2 5.09 17.89 2.31
N LEU A 3 5.72 17.69 1.17
CA LEU A 3 5.80 16.40 0.49
C LEU A 3 7.23 15.91 0.58
N SER A 4 7.40 14.65 0.93
CA SER A 4 8.69 13.98 0.96
C SER A 4 9.16 13.73 -0.47
N THR A 5 10.47 13.80 -0.70
CA THR A 5 11.04 13.39 -2.00
C THR A 5 11.03 11.86 -2.10
N ALA A 6 11.08 11.32 -3.33
CA ALA A 6 11.20 9.88 -3.53
C ALA A 6 12.47 9.30 -2.88
N THR A 7 13.55 10.07 -2.83
CA THR A 7 14.79 9.64 -2.18
C THR A 7 14.64 9.48 -0.66
N ALA A 8 13.78 10.29 -0.01
CA ALA A 8 13.55 10.21 1.43
C ALA A 8 12.96 8.87 1.88
N TRP A 9 12.28 8.14 0.99
CA TRP A 9 11.67 6.84 1.30
C TRP A 9 12.63 5.65 1.20
N GLN A 10 13.82 5.82 0.61
CA GLN A 10 14.71 4.69 0.30
C GLN A 10 15.17 3.93 1.55
N ASP A 11 15.47 4.63 2.62
CA ASP A 11 16.04 4.03 3.82
C ASP A 11 15.02 3.16 4.55
N TRP A 12 13.79 3.66 4.72
CA TRP A 12 12.68 2.86 5.24
C TRP A 12 12.42 1.61 4.40
N ILE A 13 12.33 1.74 3.06
CA ILE A 13 12.10 0.59 2.18
C ILE A 13 13.22 -0.44 2.33
N ARG A 14 14.49 -0.01 2.29
CA ARG A 14 15.65 -0.92 2.43
C ARG A 14 15.63 -1.67 3.75
N LYS A 15 15.28 -1.01 4.86
CA LYS A 15 15.15 -1.64 6.18
C LYS A 15 13.96 -2.60 6.28
N CYS A 16 12.93 -2.37 5.48
CA CYS A 16 11.78 -3.26 5.36
C CYS A 16 12.05 -4.48 4.47
N LEU A 17 13.01 -4.43 3.56
CA LEU A 17 13.39 -5.58 2.73
C LEU A 17 14.28 -6.56 3.50
N PRO A 18 14.12 -7.87 3.32
CA PRO A 18 15.02 -8.86 3.88
C PRO A 18 16.35 -8.92 3.11
N ASP A 19 17.41 -9.36 3.78
CA ASP A 19 18.70 -9.63 3.14
C ASP A 19 18.64 -10.86 2.23
N GLY A 20 19.54 -10.89 1.23
CA GLY A 20 19.72 -12.02 0.31
C GLY A 20 18.76 -12.07 -0.88
N LEU A 21 18.01 -11.00 -1.14
CA LEU A 21 17.36 -10.81 -2.44
C LEU A 21 18.41 -10.59 -3.53
N HIS A 22 18.09 -10.99 -4.76
CA HIS A 22 18.91 -10.66 -5.92
C HIS A 22 19.02 -9.14 -6.05
N GLU A 23 20.20 -8.63 -6.39
CA GLU A 23 20.46 -7.18 -6.34
C GLU A 23 19.50 -6.38 -7.21
N ASP A 24 19.26 -6.83 -8.45
CA ASP A 24 18.33 -6.18 -9.36
C ASP A 24 16.88 -6.19 -8.84
N VAL A 25 16.47 -7.26 -8.15
CA VAL A 25 15.13 -7.37 -7.55
C VAL A 25 15.00 -6.33 -6.44
N ARG A 26 16.01 -6.26 -5.56
CA ARG A 26 16.08 -5.28 -4.47
C ARG A 26 16.06 -3.85 -5.01
N LEU A 27 16.88 -3.52 -5.99
CA LEU A 27 16.97 -2.19 -6.58
C LEU A 27 15.67 -1.78 -7.28
N ARG A 28 15.04 -2.69 -8.02
CA ARG A 28 13.74 -2.44 -8.67
C ARG A 28 12.64 -2.23 -7.65
N LEU A 29 12.58 -3.04 -6.59
CA LEU A 29 11.62 -2.86 -5.49
C LEU A 29 11.80 -1.50 -4.82
N VAL A 30 13.01 -1.14 -4.42
CA VAL A 30 13.30 0.18 -3.84
C VAL A 30 12.90 1.31 -4.80
N SER A 31 13.23 1.18 -6.08
CA SER A 31 12.93 2.21 -7.08
C SER A 31 11.44 2.35 -7.34
N ASN A 32 10.67 1.26 -7.37
CA ASN A 32 9.24 1.30 -7.64
C ASN A 32 8.47 1.81 -6.40
N LEU A 33 8.75 1.22 -5.23
CA LEU A 33 8.03 1.52 -4.00
C LEU A 33 8.19 2.97 -3.56
N LYS A 34 9.36 3.58 -3.75
CA LYS A 34 9.55 5.01 -3.41
C LYS A 34 8.63 5.94 -4.21
N HIS A 35 8.35 5.61 -5.48
CA HIS A 35 7.46 6.42 -6.32
C HIS A 35 6.00 6.20 -5.94
N VAL A 36 5.62 4.96 -5.61
CA VAL A 36 4.29 4.63 -5.09
C VAL A 36 4.02 5.38 -3.78
N LEU A 37 4.97 5.36 -2.83
CA LEU A 37 4.82 6.03 -1.54
C LEU A 37 4.64 7.55 -1.68
N VAL A 38 5.43 8.21 -2.53
CA VAL A 38 5.25 9.66 -2.78
C VAL A 38 3.91 9.94 -3.46
N ALA A 39 3.51 9.13 -4.43
CA ALA A 39 2.22 9.29 -5.10
C ALA A 39 1.04 9.09 -4.14
N MET A 40 1.17 8.20 -3.16
CA MET A 40 0.20 8.02 -2.08
C MET A 40 0.21 9.19 -1.09
N GLU A 41 1.39 9.70 -0.75
CA GLU A 41 1.55 10.86 0.14
C GLU A 41 0.83 12.10 -0.41
N MET A 42 0.94 12.33 -1.72
CA MET A 42 0.20 13.38 -2.43
C MET A 42 -1.31 13.19 -2.39
N LYS A 43 -1.79 11.94 -2.40
CA LYS A 43 -3.23 11.63 -2.33
C LYS A 43 -3.76 11.79 -0.91
N ALA A 44 -3.08 11.25 0.09
CA ALA A 44 -3.43 11.45 1.50
C ALA A 44 -3.50 12.94 1.84
N ALA A 45 -2.59 13.72 1.26
CA ALA A 45 -2.57 15.17 1.35
C ALA A 45 -3.86 15.88 0.86
N LEU A 46 -4.59 15.29 -0.08
CA LEU A 46 -5.86 15.82 -0.59
C LEU A 46 -7.05 15.17 0.11
N ILE A 47 -6.99 13.86 0.32
CA ILE A 47 -8.05 13.03 0.88
C ILE A 47 -8.36 13.43 2.33
N VAL A 48 -7.33 13.48 3.21
CA VAL A 48 -7.54 13.72 4.64
C VAL A 48 -8.16 15.10 4.91
N PRO A 49 -7.66 16.21 4.34
CA PRO A 49 -8.31 17.50 4.53
C PRO A 49 -9.73 17.54 3.95
N HIS A 50 -9.98 16.87 2.81
CA HIS A 50 -11.32 16.78 2.22
C HIS A 50 -12.30 16.11 3.19
N ALA A 51 -11.94 14.95 3.72
CA ALA A 51 -12.78 14.20 4.66
C ALA A 51 -13.03 14.96 5.97
N LYS A 52 -12.01 15.64 6.50
CA LYS A 52 -12.12 16.35 7.80
C LYS A 52 -12.82 17.69 7.76
N ARG A 53 -12.68 18.43 6.66
CA ARG A 53 -13.17 19.82 6.55
C ARG A 53 -14.38 19.96 5.62
N GLY A 54 -14.64 18.94 4.81
CA GLY A 54 -15.70 18.90 3.80
C GLY A 54 -15.41 19.79 2.58
N ARG A 55 -15.99 19.41 1.43
CA ARG A 55 -16.22 20.27 0.25
C ARG A 55 -15.00 20.82 -0.50
N LEU A 56 -13.84 20.15 -0.46
CA LEU A 56 -12.66 20.57 -1.24
C LEU A 56 -12.59 20.00 -2.66
N LEU A 57 -13.22 18.85 -2.90
CA LEU A 57 -13.11 18.07 -4.13
C LEU A 57 -14.51 17.65 -4.59
N PHE A 58 -14.66 17.45 -5.90
CA PHE A 58 -15.86 16.82 -6.44
C PHE A 58 -15.91 15.34 -6.05
N GLU A 59 -17.09 14.80 -5.74
CA GLU A 59 -17.26 13.45 -5.20
C GLU A 59 -16.60 12.38 -6.07
N SER A 60 -16.81 12.42 -7.40
CA SER A 60 -16.18 11.44 -8.30
C SER A 60 -14.65 11.51 -8.29
N TYR A 61 -14.08 12.70 -8.12
CA TYR A 61 -12.63 12.84 -8.01
C TYR A 61 -12.11 12.32 -6.66
N PHE A 62 -12.88 12.51 -5.59
CA PHE A 62 -12.57 11.98 -4.27
C PHE A 62 -12.55 10.44 -4.27
N HIS A 63 -13.58 9.79 -4.84
CA HIS A 63 -13.63 8.34 -5.00
C HIS A 63 -12.46 7.79 -5.84
N MET A 64 -12.03 8.52 -6.87
CA MET A 64 -10.87 8.13 -7.66
C MET A 64 -9.57 8.22 -6.85
N LEU A 65 -9.39 9.26 -6.03
CA LEU A 65 -8.23 9.37 -5.15
C LEU A 65 -8.19 8.23 -4.11
N ASP A 66 -9.33 7.91 -3.51
CA ASP A 66 -9.46 6.81 -2.54
C ASP A 66 -9.12 5.46 -3.20
N PHE A 67 -9.65 5.20 -4.40
CA PHE A 67 -9.31 4.00 -5.17
C PHE A 67 -7.82 3.92 -5.49
N GLU A 68 -7.22 4.97 -6.03
CA GLU A 68 -5.80 4.96 -6.39
C GLU A 68 -4.89 4.82 -5.15
N PHE A 69 -5.33 5.35 -3.99
CA PHE A 69 -4.64 5.13 -2.72
C PHE A 69 -4.70 3.67 -2.29
N CYS A 70 -5.84 2.98 -2.47
CA CYS A 70 -5.96 1.53 -2.27
C CYS A 70 -5.02 0.76 -3.20
N VAL A 71 -4.98 1.08 -4.49
CA VAL A 71 -4.07 0.42 -5.45
C VAL A 71 -2.61 0.59 -5.02
N GLY A 72 -2.21 1.81 -4.64
CA GLY A 72 -0.86 2.06 -4.15
C GLY A 72 -0.53 1.28 -2.88
N THR A 73 -1.46 1.26 -1.91
CA THR A 73 -1.32 0.48 -0.67
C THR A 73 -1.14 -1.01 -0.98
N PHE A 74 -1.95 -1.55 -1.89
CA PHE A 74 -1.83 -2.94 -2.32
C PHE A 74 -0.44 -3.23 -2.90
N SER A 75 0.06 -2.38 -3.81
CA SER A 75 1.39 -2.55 -4.42
C SER A 75 2.52 -2.50 -3.40
N VAL A 76 2.42 -1.68 -2.35
CA VAL A 76 3.39 -1.67 -1.25
C VAL A 76 3.34 -2.97 -0.46
N CYS A 77 2.14 -3.41 -0.05
CA CYS A 77 1.94 -4.67 0.67
C CYS A 77 2.45 -5.87 -0.13
N GLU A 78 2.13 -5.95 -1.42
CA GLU A 78 2.58 -7.00 -2.32
C GLU A 78 4.10 -6.98 -2.47
N GLY A 79 4.70 -5.83 -2.79
CA GLY A 79 6.15 -5.72 -3.00
C GLY A 79 6.96 -6.14 -1.76
N LEU A 80 6.54 -5.69 -0.57
CA LEU A 80 7.20 -6.07 0.69
C LEU A 80 6.92 -7.52 1.08
N GLY A 81 5.66 -7.96 0.96
CA GLY A 81 5.26 -9.33 1.30
C GLY A 81 5.93 -10.36 0.41
N SER A 82 5.99 -10.12 -0.90
CA SER A 82 6.62 -11.00 -1.87
C SER A 82 8.12 -11.14 -1.61
N ALA A 83 8.79 -10.03 -1.29
CA ALA A 83 10.20 -10.04 -0.90
C ALA A 83 10.45 -10.91 0.35
N LEU A 84 9.59 -10.80 1.36
CA LEU A 84 9.66 -11.62 2.57
C LEU A 84 9.44 -13.10 2.25
N TRP A 85 8.37 -13.42 1.53
CA TRP A 85 8.03 -14.78 1.16
C TRP A 85 9.16 -15.47 0.38
N LEU A 86 9.77 -14.77 -0.59
CA LEU A 86 10.91 -15.30 -1.36
C LEU A 86 12.01 -15.76 -0.42
N ARG A 87 12.40 -14.91 0.53
CA ARG A 87 13.48 -15.23 1.48
C ARG A 87 13.11 -16.34 2.43
N GLU A 88 11.87 -16.39 2.90
CA GLU A 88 11.37 -17.51 3.71
C GLU A 88 11.41 -18.86 2.97
N LYS A 89 11.35 -18.85 1.64
CA LYS A 89 11.49 -20.05 0.79
C LYS A 89 12.92 -20.31 0.30
N GLY A 90 13.89 -19.53 0.74
CA GLY A 90 15.28 -19.64 0.27
C GLY A 90 15.48 -19.18 -1.17
N LEU A 91 14.55 -18.40 -1.72
CA LEU A 91 14.57 -17.83 -3.06
C LEU A 91 15.02 -16.37 -3.01
N ASP A 92 15.54 -15.86 -4.13
CA ASP A 92 16.07 -14.48 -4.22
C ASP A 92 15.30 -13.60 -5.22
N GLY A 93 14.29 -14.17 -5.90
CA GLY A 93 13.44 -13.49 -6.89
C GLY A 93 14.03 -13.42 -8.30
N SER A 94 15.23 -13.96 -8.52
CA SER A 94 15.93 -13.88 -9.82
C SER A 94 15.19 -14.61 -10.95
N LYS A 95 14.30 -15.57 -10.62
CA LYS A 95 13.54 -16.35 -11.60
C LYS A 95 12.12 -15.82 -11.83
N ALA A 96 11.81 -14.63 -11.31
CA ALA A 96 10.51 -13.97 -11.47
C ALA A 96 9.34 -14.88 -11.06
N GLU A 97 9.43 -15.48 -9.88
CA GLU A 97 8.41 -16.36 -9.34
C GLU A 97 7.07 -15.65 -9.21
N ARG A 98 6.00 -16.30 -9.68
CA ARG A 98 4.63 -15.83 -9.43
C ARG A 98 4.26 -16.20 -7.99
N ILE A 99 3.96 -15.20 -7.17
CA ILE A 99 3.63 -15.39 -5.76
C ILE A 99 2.15 -15.07 -5.56
N GLY A 100 1.40 -15.99 -4.96
CA GLY A 100 -0.01 -15.78 -4.67
C GLY A 100 -0.21 -14.77 -3.54
N ILE A 101 -1.37 -14.11 -3.52
CA ILE A 101 -1.72 -13.18 -2.44
C ILE A 101 -1.73 -13.85 -1.07
N GLU A 102 -2.26 -15.05 -0.98
CA GLU A 102 -2.32 -15.79 0.29
C GLU A 102 -0.92 -16.18 0.79
N ASP A 103 0.05 -16.31 -0.11
CA ASP A 103 1.44 -16.62 0.22
C ASP A 103 2.17 -15.40 0.81
N TRP A 104 2.16 -14.29 0.08
CA TRP A 104 2.91 -13.11 0.51
C TRP A 104 2.25 -12.38 1.67
N LYS A 105 0.92 -12.42 1.78
CA LYS A 105 0.16 -11.76 2.86
C LYS A 105 0.52 -12.32 4.23
N VAL A 106 0.71 -13.64 4.35
CA VAL A 106 1.13 -14.29 5.60
C VAL A 106 2.54 -13.84 6.01
N SER A 107 3.45 -13.71 5.04
CA SER A 107 4.82 -13.26 5.29
C SER A 107 4.86 -11.79 5.71
N LEU A 108 4.00 -10.96 5.10
CA LEU A 108 3.80 -9.56 5.47
C LEU A 108 3.27 -9.42 6.90
N GLU A 109 2.19 -10.13 7.24
CA GLU A 109 1.58 -10.11 8.58
C GLU A 109 2.61 -10.50 9.65
N ARG A 110 3.38 -11.57 9.42
CA ARG A 110 4.40 -12.03 10.38
C ARG A 110 5.45 -10.97 10.69
N LYS A 111 5.80 -10.11 9.72
CA LYS A 111 6.79 -9.04 9.94
C LYS A 111 6.20 -7.78 10.55
N PHE A 112 5.02 -7.36 10.09
CA PHE A 112 4.49 -6.02 10.37
C PHE A 112 3.34 -6.01 11.39
N ASP A 113 2.73 -7.16 11.68
CA ASP A 113 1.70 -7.32 12.71
C ASP A 113 1.79 -8.72 13.36
N PRO A 114 2.95 -9.08 13.97
CA PRO A 114 3.19 -10.44 14.47
C PRO A 114 2.17 -10.88 15.54
N ASP A 115 1.68 -9.93 16.34
CA ASP A 115 0.69 -10.16 17.39
C ASP A 115 -0.77 -10.05 16.89
N LYS A 116 -0.99 -9.69 15.61
CA LYS A 116 -2.31 -9.48 14.99
C LYS A 116 -3.17 -8.42 15.69
N LYS A 117 -2.53 -7.45 16.34
CA LYS A 117 -3.20 -6.38 17.10
C LYS A 117 -3.61 -5.22 16.20
N LEU A 118 -2.95 -5.06 15.06
CA LEU A 118 -3.21 -3.95 14.15
C LEU A 118 -4.26 -4.29 13.09
N GLY A 119 -4.58 -5.58 12.90
CA GLY A 119 -5.58 -6.03 11.94
C GLY A 119 -5.08 -5.97 10.49
N LEU A 120 -3.76 -5.98 10.27
CA LEU A 120 -3.15 -5.74 8.97
C LEU A 120 -3.69 -6.69 7.88
N ALA A 121 -3.85 -7.97 8.18
CA ALA A 121 -4.36 -8.94 7.20
C ALA A 121 -5.80 -8.64 6.75
N ALA A 122 -6.65 -8.16 7.65
CA ALA A 122 -8.02 -7.76 7.32
C ALA A 122 -8.01 -6.51 6.43
N ASP A 123 -7.19 -5.51 6.76
CA ASP A 123 -7.07 -4.29 5.96
C ASP A 123 -6.54 -4.57 4.55
N VAL A 124 -5.52 -5.43 4.42
CA VAL A 124 -5.02 -5.87 3.12
C VAL A 124 -6.11 -6.58 2.31
N GLY A 125 -6.97 -7.36 2.98
CA GLY A 125 -8.16 -7.96 2.35
C GLY A 125 -9.12 -6.90 1.80
N SER A 126 -9.50 -5.91 2.61
CA SER A 126 -10.36 -4.81 2.16
C SER A 126 -9.75 -4.03 0.99
N VAL A 127 -8.46 -3.71 1.07
CA VAL A 127 -7.72 -3.01 0.01
C VAL A 127 -7.74 -3.80 -1.30
N LYS A 128 -7.49 -5.12 -1.23
CA LYS A 128 -7.55 -6.03 -2.38
C LYS A 128 -8.95 -6.03 -3.01
N ASP A 129 -9.99 -6.10 -2.20
CA ASP A 129 -11.37 -6.16 -2.69
C ASP A 129 -11.79 -4.84 -3.36
N VAL A 130 -11.34 -3.69 -2.86
CA VAL A 130 -11.52 -2.38 -3.52
C VAL A 130 -10.77 -2.32 -4.85
N ARG A 131 -9.48 -2.72 -4.85
CA ARG A 131 -8.65 -2.78 -6.08
C ARG A 131 -9.34 -3.61 -7.17
N ASP A 132 -9.90 -4.77 -6.81
CA ASP A 132 -10.49 -5.72 -7.76
C ASP A 132 -11.82 -5.26 -8.39
N LYS A 133 -12.45 -4.20 -7.87
CA LYS A 133 -13.73 -3.70 -8.40
C LYS A 133 -13.60 -3.02 -9.78
N LEU A 134 -12.48 -2.37 -10.08
CA LEU A 134 -12.27 -1.67 -11.36
C LEU A 134 -11.59 -2.54 -12.44
N HIS A 135 -10.96 -3.66 -12.06
CA HIS A 135 -10.27 -4.59 -12.97
C HIS A 135 -11.16 -5.70 -13.55
N GLN A 136 -12.47 -5.47 -13.65
CA GLN A 136 -13.37 -6.50 -14.15
C GLN A 136 -13.33 -6.56 -15.68
N ASP A 137 -12.44 -7.42 -16.20
CA ASP A 137 -12.27 -7.76 -17.62
C ASP A 137 -13.48 -8.49 -18.26
N LYS A 138 -14.65 -8.44 -17.62
CA LYS A 138 -15.88 -9.08 -18.10
C LYS A 138 -16.83 -8.00 -18.62
N LEU A 139 -17.12 -8.04 -19.92
CA LEU A 139 -18.19 -7.25 -20.55
C LEU A 139 -19.49 -7.44 -19.74
N GLY A 140 -20.06 -6.33 -19.24
CA GLY A 140 -21.27 -6.31 -18.38
C GLY A 140 -20.99 -6.12 -16.87
N ALA A 141 -19.78 -6.40 -16.39
CA ALA A 141 -19.46 -6.24 -14.97
C ALA A 141 -19.28 -4.77 -14.55
N ARG A 142 -19.04 -3.88 -15.52
CA ARG A 142 -18.97 -2.42 -15.33
C ARG A 142 -20.32 -1.75 -15.04
N GLU A 143 -21.44 -2.40 -15.37
CA GLU A 143 -22.79 -1.82 -15.21
C GLU A 143 -23.22 -1.74 -13.74
N ASN A 144 -22.58 -2.53 -12.86
CA ASN A 144 -22.94 -2.66 -11.44
C ASN A 144 -21.80 -2.22 -10.50
N ILE A 145 -20.93 -1.32 -10.93
CA ILE A 145 -19.90 -0.76 -10.05
C ILE A 145 -20.60 0.09 -8.98
N ASP A 146 -20.60 -0.43 -7.75
CA ASP A 146 -20.98 0.34 -6.57
C ASP A 146 -19.89 1.36 -6.26
N TRP A 147 -20.11 2.60 -6.67
CA TRP A 147 -19.17 3.69 -6.46
C TRP A 147 -18.99 4.06 -4.99
N HIS A 148 -19.97 3.75 -4.12
CA HIS A 148 -19.85 3.99 -2.67
C HIS A 148 -18.86 3.04 -1.99
N ALA A 149 -18.48 1.94 -2.65
CA ALA A 149 -17.40 1.08 -2.20
C ALA A 149 -16.02 1.75 -2.28
N PHE A 150 -15.88 2.86 -3.03
CA PHE A 150 -14.66 3.67 -3.10
C PHE A 150 -14.71 4.91 -2.19
N SER A 151 -15.60 4.92 -1.20
CA SER A 151 -15.70 6.03 -0.24
C SER A 151 -14.56 6.01 0.78
N TYR A 152 -14.36 7.15 1.44
CA TYR A 152 -13.36 7.33 2.49
C TYR A 152 -13.35 6.20 3.52
N ASP A 153 -14.51 5.85 4.08
CA ASP A 153 -14.63 4.87 5.16
C ASP A 153 -14.39 3.43 4.67
N ASN A 154 -14.81 3.12 3.44
CA ASN A 154 -14.74 1.76 2.89
C ASN A 154 -13.42 1.47 2.16
N ALA A 155 -12.78 2.50 1.61
CA ALA A 155 -11.56 2.37 0.82
C ALA A 155 -10.35 2.99 1.52
N PHE A 156 -10.37 4.30 1.77
CA PHE A 156 -9.20 5.00 2.29
C PHE A 156 -8.86 4.58 3.72
N VAL A 157 -9.83 4.49 4.63
CA VAL A 157 -9.56 4.19 6.05
C VAL A 157 -8.84 2.84 6.25
N PRO A 158 -9.30 1.71 5.67
CA PRO A 158 -8.56 0.45 5.72
C PRO A 158 -7.17 0.54 5.08
N ALA A 159 -7.05 1.21 3.93
CA ALA A 159 -5.78 1.37 3.25
C ALA A 159 -4.76 2.18 4.08
N ALA A 160 -5.21 3.28 4.68
CA ALA A 160 -4.40 4.12 5.55
C ALA A 160 -4.00 3.38 6.83
N ARG A 161 -4.88 2.53 7.39
CA ARG A 161 -4.56 1.68 8.54
C ARG A 161 -3.52 0.61 8.18
N ALA A 162 -3.67 -0.08 7.04
CA ALA A 162 -2.64 -1.01 6.54
C ALA A 162 -1.28 -0.31 6.40
N MET A 163 -1.24 0.85 5.75
CA MET A 163 0.00 1.61 5.61
C MET A 163 0.61 2.00 6.95
N ARG A 164 -0.18 2.48 7.91
CA ARG A 164 0.31 2.83 9.25
C ARG A 164 0.87 1.62 9.99
N SER A 165 0.27 0.44 9.83
CA SER A 165 0.81 -0.81 10.37
C SER A 165 2.19 -1.14 9.78
N LEU A 166 2.39 -0.93 8.48
CA LEU A 166 3.71 -1.09 7.86
C LEU A 166 4.73 -0.06 8.39
N LEU A 167 4.33 1.21 8.45
CA LEU A 167 5.18 2.34 8.84
C LEU A 167 5.61 2.31 10.31
N ALA A 168 4.87 1.61 11.17
CA ALA A 168 5.27 1.38 12.56
C ALA A 168 6.59 0.61 12.66
N THR A 169 6.85 -0.31 11.72
CA THR A 169 8.13 -1.01 11.61
C THR A 169 9.18 -0.08 11.02
N ASN A 170 10.33 0.04 11.70
CA ASN A 170 11.41 0.98 11.35
C ASN A 170 10.94 2.46 11.30
N ALA A 171 10.03 2.86 12.19
CA ALA A 171 9.44 4.20 12.22
C ALA A 171 10.47 5.36 12.22
N GLY A 172 11.68 5.15 12.77
CA GLY A 172 12.75 6.14 12.76
C GLY A 172 13.27 6.51 11.37
N GLU A 173 13.02 5.67 10.35
CA GLU A 173 13.46 5.85 8.97
C GLU A 173 12.35 6.42 8.07
N VAL A 174 11.13 6.56 8.60
CA VAL A 174 10.01 7.16 7.87
C VAL A 174 10.23 8.66 7.72
N PRO A 175 10.02 9.26 6.52
CA PRO A 175 10.15 10.70 6.33
C PRO A 175 9.30 11.51 7.31
N LYS A 176 9.92 12.40 8.08
CA LYS A 176 9.28 13.15 9.17
C LYS A 176 8.08 14.01 8.72
N THR A 177 8.06 14.41 7.46
CA THR A 177 7.02 15.29 6.89
C THR A 177 5.94 14.52 6.14
N THR A 178 5.92 13.18 6.21
CA THR A 178 4.97 12.37 5.44
C THR A 178 3.52 12.63 5.82
N ASN A 179 2.64 12.61 4.81
CA ASN A 179 1.19 12.62 5.00
C ASN A 179 0.61 11.20 5.20
N LEU A 180 1.42 10.14 5.10
CA LEU A 180 0.94 8.75 5.23
C LEU A 180 0.69 8.30 6.68
N THR A 181 1.12 9.10 7.66
CA THR A 181 0.83 8.88 9.08
C THR A 181 -0.34 9.71 9.59
N ALA A 182 -0.94 10.53 8.73
CA ALA A 182 -2.08 11.36 9.10
C ALA A 182 -3.34 10.50 9.30
N GLU A 183 -4.13 10.86 10.31
CA GLU A 183 -5.51 10.41 10.50
C GLU A 183 -6.49 11.39 9.88
#